data_AF-A0A948N9A7-F1
#
_entry.id   AF-A0A948N9A7-F1
#
_cell.length_a   1.000
_cell.length_b   1.000
_cell.length_c   1.000
_cell.angle_alpha   90.00
_cell.angle_beta   90.00
_cell.angle_gamma   90.00
#
_symmetry.space_group_name_H-M   'P 1'
#
loop_
_entity.id
_entity.type
_entity.pdbx_description
1 polymer ?
#
loop_
_entity_poly.entity_id
_entity_poly.type
_entity_poly.pdbx_seq_one_letter_code
_entity_poly.pdbx_strand_id
1 'polypeptide(L)'
;MNLSISYNWPTGENMAHATLGQPNVNDESLEYRIGILPHDHPGMVTWKEPGWVPAREFDRETSVFARREDKVVVERRRINEEEIERIKVWDIAADWPMEAVGPTLSTTSWYF
;
A
#
# COMPACT_ATOMS: atom_id res chain seq x y z
N MET A 1 9.02 3.74 7.33
CA MET A 1 7.94 2.84 6.91
C MET A 1 8.35 2.27 5.58
N ASN A 2 8.07 1.00 5.33
CA ASN A 2 8.37 0.35 4.06
C ASN A 2 7.08 -0.10 3.38
N LEU A 3 7.03 0.00 2.06
CA LEU A 3 6.06 -0.71 1.24
C LEU A 3 6.82 -1.71 0.40
N SER A 4 6.45 -2.96 0.57
CA SER A 4 6.97 -4.08 -0.20
C SER A 4 5.93 -4.44 -1.24
N ILE A 5 6.33 -4.54 -2.51
CA ILE A 5 5.46 -4.89 -3.63
C ILE A 5 6.01 -6.14 -4.29
N SER A 6 5.23 -7.22 -4.22
CA SER A 6 5.48 -8.48 -4.92
C SER A 6 4.68 -8.50 -6.22
N TYR A 7 5.33 -8.33 -7.36
CA TYR A 7 4.74 -8.41 -8.69
C TYR A 7 4.55 -9.86 -9.13
N ASN A 8 3.59 -10.11 -10.02
CA ASN A 8 3.21 -11.45 -10.49
C ASN A 8 2.82 -12.40 -9.35
N TRP A 9 2.07 -11.91 -8.37
CA TRP A 9 1.65 -12.70 -7.21
C TRP A 9 0.12 -12.76 -7.09
N PRO A 10 -0.50 -13.96 -7.13
CA PRO A 10 0.11 -15.26 -7.42
C PRO A 10 0.61 -15.37 -8.88
N THR A 11 1.53 -16.31 -9.12
CA THR A 11 2.18 -16.50 -10.43
C THR A 11 1.14 -16.63 -11.56
N GLY A 12 1.24 -15.77 -12.57
CA GLY A 12 0.41 -15.82 -13.78
C GLY A 12 -0.79 -14.86 -13.80
N GLU A 13 -1.10 -14.15 -12.71
CA GLU A 13 -2.31 -13.31 -12.63
C GLU A 13 -2.10 -11.80 -12.93
N ASN A 14 -0.89 -11.36 -13.32
CA ASN A 14 -0.57 -9.94 -13.55
C ASN A 14 -1.02 -9.03 -12.38
N MET A 15 -0.92 -9.55 -11.15
CA MET A 15 -1.25 -8.83 -9.93
C MET A 15 0.01 -8.46 -9.15
N ALA A 16 -0.09 -7.36 -8.40
CA ALA A 16 0.87 -6.93 -7.42
C ALA A 16 0.28 -7.07 -6.01
N HIS A 17 1.00 -7.76 -5.14
CA HIS A 17 0.70 -7.83 -3.71
C HIS A 17 1.52 -6.77 -2.99
N ALA A 18 0.87 -5.72 -2.50
CA ALA A 18 1.51 -4.62 -1.80
C ALA A 18 1.28 -4.77 -0.29
N THR A 19 2.37 -4.80 0.47
CA THR A 19 2.39 -4.97 1.92
C THR A 19 3.02 -3.74 2.57
N LEU A 20 2.26 -3.10 3.44
CA LEU A 20 2.72 -1.98 4.25
C LEU A 20 3.35 -2.52 5.53
N GLY A 21 4.65 -2.28 5.69
CA GLY A 21 5.39 -2.65 6.89
C GLY A 21 5.29 -1.60 7.98
N GLN A 22 5.88 -1.92 9.13
CA GLN A 22 5.78 -1.10 10.33
C GLN A 22 6.30 0.33 10.09
N PRO A 23 5.61 1.37 10.59
CA PRO A 23 6.14 2.72 10.57
C PRO A 23 7.46 2.80 11.36
N ASN A 24 8.41 3.62 10.88
CA ASN A 24 9.69 3.82 11.57
C ASN A 24 9.52 4.65 12.86
N VAL A 25 8.38 5.34 12.98
CA VAL A 25 8.00 6.13 14.15
C VAL A 25 6.87 5.38 14.84
N ASN A 26 7.12 4.91 16.06
CA ASN A 26 6.10 4.28 16.89
C ASN A 26 5.30 5.36 17.64
N ASP A 27 4.69 6.28 16.89
CA ASP A 27 3.78 7.29 17.43
C ASP A 27 2.38 6.67 17.53
N GLU A 28 1.98 6.32 18.74
CA GLU A 28 0.69 5.70 19.05
C GLU A 28 -0.51 6.58 18.71
N SER A 29 -0.29 7.88 18.46
CA SER A 29 -1.34 8.80 18.02
C SER A 29 -1.62 8.73 16.52
N LEU A 30 -0.88 7.94 15.75
CA LEU A 30 -1.05 7.82 14.30
C LEU A 30 -1.83 6.57 13.91
N GLU A 31 -2.69 6.74 12.90
CA GLU A 31 -3.33 5.66 12.17
C GLU A 31 -2.97 5.75 10.69
N TYR A 32 -2.86 4.59 10.05
CA TYR A 32 -2.61 4.48 8.63
C TYR A 32 -3.66 3.59 7.97
N ARG A 33 -3.86 3.81 6.68
CA ARG A 33 -4.65 2.91 5.85
C ARG A 33 -3.99 2.70 4.50
N ILE A 34 -4.22 1.52 3.94
CA ILE A 34 -3.82 1.18 2.58
C ILE A 34 -5.05 0.87 1.76
N GLY A 35 -5.03 1.28 0.49
CA GLY A 35 -6.12 1.03 -0.44
C GLY A 35 -5.63 0.97 -1.87
N ILE A 36 -6.57 0.68 -2.76
CA ILE A 36 -6.35 0.59 -4.20
C ILE A 36 -7.17 1.70 -4.85
N LEU A 37 -6.55 2.49 -5.71
CA LEU A 37 -7.24 3.36 -6.65
C LEU A 37 -7.35 2.59 -7.98
N PRO A 38 -8.51 2.01 -8.32
CA PRO A 38 -8.65 1.18 -9.49
C PRO A 38 -8.54 2.01 -10.77
N HIS A 39 -7.91 1.46 -11.80
CA HIS A 39 -7.81 2.11 -13.12
C HIS A 39 -9.19 2.43 -13.71
N ASP A 40 -10.14 1.49 -13.59
CA ASP A 40 -11.48 1.60 -14.17
C ASP A 40 -12.38 2.60 -13.44
N HIS A 41 -12.00 2.98 -12.22
CA HIS A 41 -12.76 3.92 -11.38
C HIS A 41 -11.81 4.98 -10.78
N PRO A 42 -11.22 5.85 -11.62
CA PRO A 42 -10.23 6.83 -11.21
C PRO A 42 -10.92 7.95 -10.41
N GLY A 43 -11.05 7.75 -9.10
CA GLY A 43 -11.74 8.68 -8.21
C GLY A 43 -12.26 8.02 -6.95
N MET A 44 -12.42 6.69 -6.97
CA MET A 44 -12.82 5.91 -5.81
C MET A 44 -11.66 5.06 -5.32
N VAL A 45 -11.31 5.19 -4.04
CA VAL A 45 -10.32 4.30 -3.41
C VAL A 45 -11.06 3.16 -2.71
N THR A 46 -10.69 1.93 -3.03
CA THR A 46 -11.12 0.72 -2.33
C THR A 46 -10.15 0.48 -1.18
N TRP A 47 -10.59 0.73 0.05
CA TRP A 47 -9.77 0.59 1.25
C TRP A 47 -9.72 -0.85 1.75
N LYS A 48 -8.58 -1.24 2.35
CA LYS A 48 -8.46 -2.52 3.05
C LYS A 48 -9.19 -2.47 4.38
N GLU A 49 -10.20 -3.32 4.58
CA GLU A 49 -10.91 -3.45 5.87
C GLU A 49 -10.00 -3.97 7.00
N PRO A 50 -10.07 -3.38 8.21
CA PRO A 50 -11.07 -2.42 8.72
C PRO A 50 -10.84 -0.93 8.36
N GLY A 51 -9.95 -0.63 7.42
CA GLY A 51 -9.66 0.71 6.91
C GLY A 51 -8.46 1.29 7.63
N TRP A 52 -8.69 1.86 8.81
CA TRP A 52 -7.66 2.50 9.63
C TRP A 52 -7.03 1.53 10.61
N VAL A 53 -5.71 1.51 10.64
CA VAL A 53 -4.88 0.66 11.49
C VAL A 53 -3.97 1.55 12.34
N PRO A 54 -4.03 1.47 13.67
CA PRO A 54 -3.11 2.19 14.55
C PRO A 54 -1.65 1.80 14.29
N ALA A 55 -0.73 2.75 14.41
CA ALA A 55 0.71 2.54 14.18
C ALA A 55 1.29 1.38 14.99
N ARG A 56 0.80 1.20 16.22
CA ARG A 56 1.19 0.12 17.15
C ARG A 56 0.67 -1.26 16.76
N GLU A 57 -0.31 -1.34 15.86
CA GLU A 57 -1.01 -2.57 15.42
C GLU A 57 -0.55 -3.03 14.02
N PHE A 58 0.50 -2.40 13.47
CA PHE A 58 1.11 -2.71 12.16
C PHE A 58 1.97 -3.98 12.13
N ASP A 59 1.86 -4.82 13.16
CA ASP A 59 2.54 -6.09 13.37
C ASP A 59 1.89 -7.26 12.61
N ARG A 60 0.74 -7.02 11.94
CA ARG A 60 0.11 -7.95 10.99
C ARG A 60 0.15 -7.35 9.59
N GLU A 61 0.70 -8.09 8.63
CA GLU A 61 0.90 -7.70 7.23
C GLU A 61 -0.34 -7.02 6.63
N THR A 62 -0.38 -5.69 6.71
CA THR A 62 -1.47 -4.91 6.13
C THR A 62 -1.20 -4.86 4.64
N SER A 63 -1.97 -5.62 3.88
CA SER A 63 -1.71 -5.81 2.46
C SER A 63 -2.95 -5.73 1.58
N VAL A 64 -2.72 -5.40 0.31
CA VAL A 64 -3.72 -5.31 -0.76
C VAL A 64 -3.19 -5.99 -2.03
N PHE A 65 -4.12 -6.46 -2.86
CA PHE A 65 -3.82 -7.00 -4.18
C PHE A 65 -4.32 -6.03 -5.24
N ALA A 66 -3.41 -5.47 -6.02
CA ALA A 66 -3.70 -4.51 -7.07
C ALA A 66 -3.41 -5.13 -8.45
N ARG A 67 -4.19 -4.80 -9.47
CA ARG A 67 -3.82 -5.14 -10.85
C ARG A 67 -2.67 -4.25 -11.30
N ARG A 68 -2.01 -4.66 -12.38
CA ARG A 68 -0.90 -3.89 -12.98
C ARG A 68 -1.22 -2.41 -13.23
N GLU A 69 -2.44 -2.10 -13.66
CA GLU A 69 -2.86 -0.75 -14.03
C GLU A 69 -3.41 0.07 -12.85
N ASP A 70 -3.65 -0.58 -11.72
CA ASP A 70 -4.17 0.07 -10.52
C ASP A 70 -3.05 0.80 -9.77
N LYS A 71 -3.44 1.69 -8.84
CA LYS A 71 -2.49 2.38 -7.96
C LYS A 71 -2.71 1.98 -6.52
N VAL A 72 -1.63 1.86 -5.76
CA VAL A 72 -1.71 1.63 -4.30
C VAL A 72 -1.60 2.97 -3.60
N VAL A 73 -2.50 3.23 -2.67
CA VAL A 73 -2.57 4.48 -1.92
C VAL A 73 -2.34 4.18 -0.45
N VAL A 74 -1.52 5.00 0.20
CA VAL A 74 -1.34 4.97 1.65
C VAL A 74 -1.68 6.36 2.18
N GLU A 75 -2.51 6.38 3.23
CA GLU A 75 -2.89 7.60 3.93
C GLU A 75 -2.58 7.47 5.42
N ARG A 76 -2.38 8.62 6.06
CA ARG A 76 -2.09 8.79 7.47
C ARG A 76 -3.06 9.81 8.06
N ARG A 77 -3.42 9.63 9.32
CA ARG A 77 -4.04 10.67 10.16
C ARG A 77 -3.58 10.55 11.60
N ARG A 78 -3.85 11.58 12.40
CA ARG A 78 -3.82 11.46 13.86
C ARG A 78 -5.17 10.92 14.37
N ILE A 79 -5.14 10.13 15.44
CA ILE A 79 -6.34 9.60 16.09
C ILE A 79 -7.20 10.77 16.56
N ASN A 80 -8.49 10.72 16.23
CA ASN A 80 -9.49 11.77 16.50
C ASN A 80 -9.32 13.09 15.73
N GLU A 81 -8.42 13.14 14.74
CA GLU A 81 -8.33 14.28 13.82
C GLU A 81 -9.03 13.98 12.49
N GLU A 82 -9.64 15.02 11.92
CA GLU A 82 -10.30 14.93 10.62
C GLU A 82 -9.31 15.10 9.45
N GLU A 83 -8.14 15.67 9.72
CA GLU A 83 -7.12 15.89 8.71
C GLU A 83 -6.50 14.56 8.27
N ILE A 84 -6.65 14.26 6.98
CA ILE A 84 -6.12 13.06 6.35
C ILE A 84 -5.04 13.47 5.36
N GLU A 85 -3.86 12.91 5.52
CA GLU A 85 -2.74 13.13 4.63
C GLU A 85 -2.52 11.91 3.73
N ARG A 86 -2.46 12.15 2.42
CA ARG A 86 -2.05 11.14 1.45
C ARG A 86 -0.54 11.12 1.31
N ILE A 87 0.09 10.28 2.13
CA ILE A 87 1.54 10.16 2.22
C ILE A 87 2.18 9.40 1.05
N LYS A 88 1.43 8.53 0.36
CA LYS A 88 1.97 7.80 -0.80
C LYS A 88 0.89 7.44 -1.82
N VAL A 89 1.25 7.59 -3.10
CA VAL A 89 0.57 6.97 -4.24
C VAL A 89 1.63 6.22 -5.03
N TRP A 90 1.41 4.94 -5.23
CA TRP A 90 2.31 4.05 -5.94
C TRP A 90 1.66 3.61 -7.25
N ASP A 91 2.33 3.86 -8.37
CA ASP A 91 1.86 3.47 -9.70
C ASP A 91 2.47 2.11 -10.06
N ILE A 92 1.65 1.07 -10.00
CA ILE A 92 2.11 -0.32 -10.17
C ILE A 92 2.65 -0.54 -11.58
N ALA A 93 2.07 0.09 -12.60
CA ALA A 93 2.48 -0.06 -13.98
C ALA A 93 3.85 0.58 -14.23
N ALA A 94 4.09 1.76 -13.66
CA ALA A 94 5.34 2.50 -13.83
C ALA A 94 6.54 1.78 -13.21
N ASP A 95 6.33 1.12 -12.06
CA ASP A 95 7.38 0.38 -11.35
C ASP A 95 7.40 -1.12 -11.69
N TRP A 96 6.58 -1.55 -12.66
CA TRP A 96 6.54 -2.94 -13.10
C TRP A 96 7.86 -3.33 -13.76
N PRO A 97 8.59 -4.34 -13.26
CA PRO A 97 9.86 -4.73 -13.85
C PRO A 97 9.64 -5.25 -15.28
N MET A 98 10.32 -4.66 -16.26
CA MET A 98 10.17 -5.00 -17.69
C MET A 98 10.40 -6.49 -18.00
N GLU A 99 11.21 -7.18 -17.19
CA GLU A 99 11.64 -8.57 -17.39
C GLU A 99 10.98 -9.57 -16.43
N ALA A 100 10.00 -9.15 -15.62
CA ALA A 100 9.41 -10.04 -14.62
C ALA A 100 8.50 -11.11 -15.27
N VAL A 101 9.06 -12.31 -15.48
CA VAL A 101 8.36 -13.55 -15.89
C VAL A 101 7.87 -14.39 -14.70
N GLY A 102 8.17 -13.98 -13.47
CA GLY A 102 7.77 -14.66 -12.23
C GLY A 102 7.67 -13.70 -11.04
N PRO A 103 7.42 -14.22 -9.81
CA PRO A 103 7.31 -13.41 -8.61
C PRO A 103 8.56 -12.54 -8.39
N THR A 104 8.37 -11.22 -8.39
CA THR A 104 9.48 -10.27 -8.20
C THR A 104 9.14 -9.34 -7.05
N LEU A 105 10.02 -9.24 -6.05
CA LEU A 105 9.83 -8.36 -4.91
C LEU A 105 10.61 -7.05 -5.11
N SER A 106 9.93 -5.92 -5.01
CA SER A 106 10.54 -4.60 -4.84
C SER A 106 10.14 -4.04 -3.49
N THR A 107 11.12 -3.58 -2.70
CA THR A 107 10.86 -2.94 -1.41
C THR A 107 11.33 -1.50 -1.47
N THR A 108 10.43 -0.57 -1.18
CA THR A 108 10.78 0.83 -1.04
C THR A 108 10.56 1.29 0.38
N SER A 109 11.60 1.87 0.97
CA SER A 109 11.59 2.45 2.30
C SER A 109 11.49 3.96 2.19
N TRP A 110 10.65 4.58 3.03
CA TRP A 110 10.61 6.01 3.23
C TRP A 110 10.70 6.37 4.70
N TYR A 111 11.31 7.52 4.95
CA TYR A 111 11.50 8.10 6.27
C TYR A 111 10.55 9.29 6.40
N PHE A 112 9.85 9.37 7.54
CA PHE A 112 9.05 10.52 7.96
C PHE A 112 9.86 11.35 8.94
#